data_AF-A0A0R3T3T3-F1
#
_entry.id   AF-A0A0R3T3T3-F1
#
_cell.length_a   1.000
_cell.length_b   1.000
_cell.length_c   1.000
_cell.angle_alpha   90.00
_cell.angle_beta   90.00
_cell.angle_gamma   90.00
#
_symmetry.space_group_name_H-M   'P 1'
#
loop_
_entity.id
_entity.type
_entity.pdbx_description
1 polymer ?
#
loop_
_entity_poly.entity_id
_entity_poly.type
_entity_poly.pdbx_seq_one_letter_code
_entity_poly.pdbx_strand_id
1 'polypeptide(L)'
;MRQVLEAIKYCHENNIVHRDLKPHCVVLANKQNSAPAKVGGFGIADLLKPEVGFFSADAPFTVDQEIFVYLRSDQCGKPRVFYKV
;
A
#
# COMPACT_ATOMS: atom_id res chain seq x y z
N MET A 1 -14.04 3.39 -5.87
CA MET A 1 -12.71 3.20 -6.50
C MET A 1 -11.66 4.24 -6.12
N ARG A 2 -12.03 5.52 -5.87
CA ARG A 2 -11.08 6.61 -5.58
C ARG A 2 -10.01 6.27 -4.52
N GLN A 3 -10.42 5.75 -3.37
CA GLN A 3 -9.50 5.41 -2.27
C GLN A 3 -8.42 4.38 -2.66
N VAL A 4 -8.78 3.37 -3.46
CA VAL A 4 -7.78 2.37 -3.89
C VAL A 4 -6.72 3.03 -4.79
N LEU A 5 -7.14 3.87 -5.73
CA LEU A 5 -6.22 4.59 -6.62
C LEU A 5 -5.33 5.59 -5.88
N GLU A 6 -5.89 6.31 -4.90
CA GLU A 6 -5.13 7.20 -4.02
C GLU A 6 -4.07 6.43 -3.21
N ALA A 7 -4.38 5.21 -2.75
CA ALA A 7 -3.44 4.38 -1.99
C ALA A 7 -2.30 3.88 -2.88
N ILE A 8 -2.60 3.48 -4.12
CA ILE A 8 -1.59 3.09 -5.11
C ILE A 8 -0.74 4.27 -5.54
N LYS A 9 -1.35 5.45 -5.74
CA LYS A 9 -0.61 6.69 -6.02
C LYS A 9 0.40 6.98 -4.89
N TYR A 10 -0.02 6.87 -3.63
CA TYR A 10 0.89 7.03 -2.49
C TYR A 10 2.04 6.02 -2.52
N CYS A 11 1.77 4.74 -2.85
CA CYS A 11 2.84 3.75 -2.99
C CYS A 11 3.86 4.21 -4.04
N HIS A 12 3.40 4.62 -5.22
CA HIS A 12 4.27 5.08 -6.31
C HIS A 12 5.07 6.34 -5.94
N GLU A 13 4.48 7.29 -5.21
CA GLU A 13 5.19 8.47 -4.69
C GLU A 13 6.31 8.11 -3.69
N ASN A 14 6.23 6.93 -3.06
CA ASN A 14 7.24 6.39 -2.16
C ASN A 14 8.09 5.30 -2.83
N ASN A 15 8.08 5.23 -4.16
CA ASN A 15 8.80 4.25 -4.96
C ASN A 15 8.42 2.78 -4.65
N ILE A 16 7.23 2.53 -4.09
CA ILE A 16 6.73 1.19 -3.81
C ILE A 16 5.83 0.74 -4.96
N VAL A 17 6.12 -0.41 -5.55
CA VAL A 17 5.28 -1.05 -6.56
C VAL A 17 4.61 -2.27 -5.95
N HIS A 18 3.28 -2.29 -5.90
CA HIS A 18 2.51 -3.35 -5.24
C HIS A 18 2.64 -4.74 -5.91
N ARG A 19 2.71 -4.77 -7.24
CA ARG A 19 2.82 -5.96 -8.12
C ARG A 19 1.70 -7.01 -8.05
N ASP A 20 0.89 -7.09 -6.99
CA ASP A 20 -0.22 -8.07 -6.90
C ASP A 20 -1.60 -7.46 -6.58
N LEU A 21 -1.98 -6.34 -7.20
CA LEU A 21 -3.24 -5.68 -6.86
C LEU A 21 -4.45 -6.47 -7.38
N LYS A 22 -5.16 -7.14 -6.46
CA LYS A 22 -6.36 -7.94 -6.73
C LYS A 22 -7.51 -7.53 -5.79
N PRO A 23 -8.78 -7.90 -6.06
CA PRO A 23 -9.90 -7.52 -5.20
C PRO A 23 -9.73 -7.92 -3.73
N HIS A 24 -9.11 -9.07 -3.45
CA HIS A 24 -8.89 -9.54 -2.07
C HIS A 24 -7.85 -8.71 -1.30
N CYS A 25 -7.04 -7.89 -1.99
CA CYS A 25 -6.09 -6.96 -1.38
C CYS A 25 -6.77 -5.71 -0.79
N VAL A 26 -8.06 -5.49 -1.08
CA VAL A 26 -8.80 -4.31 -0.63
C VAL A 26 -9.76 -4.71 0.49
N VAL A 27 -9.50 -4.19 1.70
CA VAL A 27 -10.30 -4.49 2.89
C VAL A 27 -10.87 -3.22 3.51
N LEU A 28 -12.00 -3.32 4.20
CA LEU A 28 -12.56 -2.20 4.95
C LEU A 28 -11.94 -2.12 6.34
N ALA A 29 -11.77 -0.91 6.86
CA ALA A 29 -11.15 -0.71 8.17
C ALA A 29 -11.98 -1.21 9.35
N ASN A 30 -13.29 -1.28 9.20
CA ASN A 30 -14.23 -1.78 10.20
C ASN A 30 -15.55 -2.15 9.50
N LYS A 31 -16.56 -2.55 10.30
CA LYS A 31 -17.87 -3.01 9.81
C LYS A 31 -18.87 -1.89 9.49
N GLN A 32 -18.49 -0.61 9.62
CA GLN A 32 -19.39 0.50 9.35
C GLN A 32 -19.55 0.72 7.84
N ASN A 33 -20.73 1.17 7.40
CA ASN A 33 -20.99 1.46 5.97
C ASN A 33 -20.07 2.56 5.41
N SER A 34 -19.57 3.45 6.26
CA SER A 34 -18.65 4.53 5.91
C SER A 34 -17.19 4.17 6.17
N ALA A 35 -16.86 2.88 6.36
CA ALA A 35 -15.51 2.44 6.64
C ALA A 35 -14.56 2.81 5.48
N PRO A 36 -13.39 3.40 5.76
CA PRO A 36 -12.38 3.63 4.73
C PRO A 36 -11.82 2.30 4.22
N ALA A 37 -11.53 2.25 2.93
CA ALA A 37 -10.79 1.15 2.31
C ALA A 37 -9.31 1.21 2.69
N LYS A 38 -8.68 0.02 2.80
CA LYS A 38 -7.25 -0.19 2.92
C LYS A 38 -6.78 -1.11 1.83
N VAL A 39 -5.56 -0.88 1.36
CA VAL A 39 -4.84 -1.80 0.48
C VAL A 39 -3.80 -2.55 1.31
N GLY A 40 -3.81 -3.88 1.21
CA GLY A 40 -2.81 -4.80 1.74
C GLY A 40 -2.34 -5.76 0.65
N GLY A 41 -1.62 -6.85 1.00
CA GLY A 41 -1.14 -7.81 -0.01
C GLY A 41 0.23 -7.45 -0.62
N PHE A 42 1.09 -6.78 0.16
CA PHE A 42 2.44 -6.37 -0.25
C PHE A 42 3.49 -7.51 -0.19
N GLY A 43 3.06 -8.77 -0.12
CA GLY A 43 3.94 -9.94 0.00
C GLY A 43 4.95 -10.07 -1.13
N ILE A 44 4.61 -9.55 -2.31
CA ILE A 44 5.53 -9.43 -3.45
C ILE A 44 5.70 -7.98 -3.90
N ALA A 45 5.49 -7.00 -3.04
CA ALA A 45 5.78 -5.61 -3.41
C ALA A 45 7.30 -5.41 -3.59
N ASP A 46 7.68 -4.35 -4.30
CA ASP A 46 9.08 -4.01 -4.56
C ASP A 46 9.33 -2.52 -4.36
N LEU A 47 10.57 -2.19 -3.99
CA LEU A 47 11.04 -0.81 -3.93
C LEU A 47 11.80 -0.50 -5.22
N LEU A 48 11.24 0.40 -6.02
CA LEU A 48 11.90 0.96 -7.19
C LEU A 48 13.06 1.83 -6.73
N LYS A 49 14.29 1.50 -7.15
CA LYS A 49 15.45 2.36 -6.95
C LYS A 49 15.55 3.30 -8.16
N PRO A 50 15.25 4.61 -8.01
CA PRO A 50 15.25 5.54 -9.14
C PRO A 50 16.62 5.67 -9.80
N GLU A 51 17.69 5.33 -9.08
CA GLU A 51 19.09 5.42 -9.50
C GLU A 51 19.47 4.36 -10.54
N VAL A 52 18.77 3.23 -10.57
CA VAL A 52 19.13 2.06 -11.39
C VAL A 52 18.06 1.76 -12.44
N GLY A 53 16.86 2.34 -12.33
CA GLY A 53 15.73 2.03 -13.24
C GLY A 53 15.25 0.58 -13.15
N PHE A 54 15.80 -0.21 -12.24
CA PHE A 54 15.48 -1.61 -12.02
C PHE A 54 14.97 -1.84 -10.60
N PHE A 55 14.11 -2.84 -10.47
CA PHE A 55 13.65 -3.36 -9.18
C PHE A 55 14.79 -4.04 -8.44
N SER A 56 14.77 -3.98 -7.11
CA SER A 56 15.80 -4.60 -6.28
C SER A 56 15.60 -6.12 -6.32
N ALA A 57 16.27 -6.82 -7.24
CA ALA A 57 16.18 -8.28 -7.34
C ALA A 57 16.62 -9.01 -6.05
N ASP A 58 17.37 -8.33 -5.18
CA ASP A 58 18.15 -8.95 -4.11
C ASP A 58 17.54 -8.88 -2.70
N ALA A 59 16.30 -8.42 -2.54
CA ALA A 59 15.57 -8.65 -1.30
C ALA A 59 14.06 -8.51 -1.55
N PRO A 60 13.27 -9.61 -1.62
CA PRO A 60 11.85 -9.47 -1.33
C PRO A 60 11.73 -8.77 0.02
N PHE A 61 10.72 -7.91 0.20
CA PHE A 61 10.32 -7.57 1.57
C PHE A 61 10.10 -8.93 2.26
N THR A 62 10.96 -9.32 3.20
CA THR A 62 10.78 -10.56 3.96
C THR A 62 9.74 -10.23 5.01
N VAL A 63 8.48 -10.57 4.70
CA VAL A 63 7.30 -9.97 5.32
C VAL A 63 6.83 -10.78 6.53
N ASP A 64 7.27 -10.37 7.72
CA ASP A 64 6.38 -10.38 8.89
C ASP A 64 5.61 -9.04 9.01
N GLN A 65 5.75 -8.13 8.03
CA GLN A 65 5.17 -6.78 8.05
C GLN A 65 3.94 -6.63 7.15
N GLU A 66 2.74 -6.75 7.70
CA GLU A 66 1.53 -6.37 6.97
C GLU A 66 1.50 -4.85 6.73
N ILE A 67 1.86 -4.41 5.52
CA ILE A 67 1.72 -3.01 5.11
C ILE A 67 0.25 -2.75 4.77
N PHE A 68 -0.35 -1.82 5.52
CA PHE A 68 -1.67 -1.28 5.19
C PHE A 68 -1.59 0.22 4.93
N VAL A 69 -2.06 0.64 3.76
CA VAL A 69 -2.21 2.06 3.42
C VAL A 69 -3.62 2.51 3.77
N TYR A 70 -3.74 3.45 4.71
CA TYR A 70 -5.01 4.07 5.09
C TYR A 70 -5.19 5.41 4.41
N LEU A 71 -6.41 5.68 3.95
CA LEU A 71 -6.83 6.99 3.53
C LEU A 71 -8.07 7.37 4.33
N ARG A 72 -7.95 8.35 5.24
CA ARG A 72 -9.14 8.97 5.82
C ARG A 72 -9.50 10.23 5.05
N SER A 73 -10.80 10.42 4.84
CA SER A 73 -11.36 11.56 4.11
C SER A 73 -11.19 12.91 4.84
N ASP A 74 -10.87 12.90 6.13
CA ASP A 74 -10.76 14.08 7.01
C ASP A 74 -9.34 14.68 7.06
N GLN A 75 -8.32 13.97 6.59
CA GLN A 75 -6.94 14.43 6.65
C GLN A 75 -6.38 14.70 5.26
N CYS A 76 -6.24 15.98 4.96
CA CYS A 76 -5.45 16.47 3.85
C CYS A 76 -3.99 15.97 3.97
N GLY A 77 -3.67 14.89 3.26
CA GLY A 77 -2.33 14.72 2.68
C GLY A 77 -1.32 13.81 3.36
N LYS A 78 -1.65 12.99 4.38
CA LYS A 78 -0.66 12.00 4.90
C LYS A 78 -1.27 10.62 5.18
N PRO A 79 -1.17 9.69 4.23
CA PRO A 79 -1.40 8.26 4.48
C PRO A 79 -0.39 7.77 5.53
N ARG A 80 -0.87 7.09 6.58
CA ARG A 80 0.01 6.42 7.55
C ARG A 80 0.23 4.98 7.08
N VAL A 81 1.49 4.65 6.80
CA VAL A 81 1.94 3.26 6.71
C VAL A 81 2.06 2.74 8.13
N PHE A 82 1.25 1.74 8.48
CA PHE A 82 1.43 1.00 9.71
C PHE A 82 2.21 -0.27 9.38
N TYR A 83 3.34 -0.46 10.06
CA TYR A 83 3.95 -1.76 10.24
C TYR A 83 3.27 -2.37 11.46
N LYS A 84 2.50 -3.42 11.28
CA LYS A 84 2.10 -4.24 12.42
C LYS A 84 3.25 -5.20 12.68
N VAL A 85 4.00 -4.96 13.76
CA VAL A 85 4.92 -5.94 14.36
C VAL A 85 4.10 -6.93 15.16
#